data_AF-A0A2A2KIP6-F1
#
_entry.id   AF-A0A2A2KIP6-F1
#
_cell.length_a   1.000
_cell.length_b   1.000
_cell.length_c   1.000
_cell.angle_alpha   90.00
_cell.angle_beta   90.00
_cell.angle_gamma   90.00
#
_symmetry.space_group_name_H-M   'P 1'
#
loop_
_entity.id
_entity.type
_entity.pdbx_description
1 polymer ?
#
loop_
_entity_poly.entity_id
_entity_poly.type
_entity_poly.pdbx_seq_one_letter_code
_entity_poly.pdbx_strand_id
1 'polypeptide(L)'
;METICSLFPCWPSSTALARTLVYEMAGTKTQLATIFSSILLLSVIFYIGPFIEVLPTCFLSCIIIVALKGMFMQLRKIPILWKCSKPDCVIFIVTFLATVIFDVVPGLSIGVAVGVLTVLHRMQK
;
A
#
# COMPACT_ATOMS: atom_id res chain seq x y z
N MET A 1 -7.62 17.45 -3.10
CA MET A 1 -6.57 17.80 -2.11
C MET A 1 -5.21 17.90 -2.76
N GLU A 2 -4.80 16.95 -3.62
CA GLU A 2 -3.45 16.96 -4.21
C GLU A 2 -3.13 18.23 -5.02
N THR A 3 -4.10 18.83 -5.70
CA THR A 3 -3.92 20.13 -6.38
C THR A 3 -3.52 21.25 -5.41
N ILE A 4 -4.09 21.27 -4.21
CA ILE A 4 -3.74 22.23 -3.16
C ILE A 4 -2.40 21.85 -2.52
N CYS A 5 -2.15 20.56 -2.29
CA CYS A 5 -0.88 20.06 -1.75
C CYS A 5 0.31 20.30 -2.70
N SER A 6 0.09 20.38 -4.02
CA SER A 6 1.13 20.64 -5.01
C SER A 6 1.78 22.03 -4.89
N LEU A 7 1.12 22.97 -4.21
CA LEU A 7 1.68 24.28 -3.86
C LEU A 7 2.74 24.19 -2.74
N PHE A 8 2.81 23.06 -2.04
CA PHE A 8 3.75 22.78 -0.97
C PHE A 8 4.72 21.67 -1.39
N PRO A 9 5.91 21.56 -0.78
CA PRO A 9 6.85 20.47 -1.04
C PRO A 9 6.36 19.15 -0.43
N CYS A 10 5.24 18.63 -0.96
CA CYS A 10 4.58 17.42 -0.50
C CYS A 10 4.65 16.34 -1.58
N TRP A 11 4.92 15.11 -1.16
CA TRP A 11 4.83 13.93 -2.03
C TRP A 11 3.35 13.56 -2.25
N PRO A 12 2.99 13.03 -3.44
CA PRO A 12 1.65 12.51 -3.69
C PRO A 12 1.36 11.39 -2.70
N SER A 13 0.15 11.39 -2.12
CA SER A 13 -0.22 10.45 -1.07
C SER A 13 -1.56 9.83 -1.36
N SER A 14 -1.62 8.51 -1.24
CA SER A 14 -2.87 7.75 -1.34
C SER A 14 -3.41 7.40 0.05
N THR A 15 -4.53 6.67 0.07
CA THR A 15 -5.19 6.18 1.28
C THR A 15 -4.29 5.17 2.00
N ALA A 16 -3.99 5.43 3.27
CA ALA A 16 -3.19 4.53 4.09
C ALA A 16 -4.06 3.43 4.73
N LEU A 17 -4.12 2.26 4.08
CA LEU A 17 -4.93 1.11 4.52
C LEU A 17 -4.68 0.69 5.98
N ALA A 18 -3.42 0.71 6.42
CA ALA A 18 -3.08 0.36 7.80
C ALA A 18 -3.73 1.31 8.83
N ARG A 19 -3.78 2.61 8.54
CA ARG A 19 -4.40 3.61 9.43
C ARG A 19 -5.92 3.50 9.43
N THR A 20 -6.53 3.27 8.27
CA THR A 20 -7.98 3.10 8.17
C THR A 20 -8.45 1.85 8.93
N LEU A 21 -7.69 0.76 8.87
CA LEU A 21 -8.00 -0.46 9.62
C LEU A 21 -7.97 -0.21 11.14
N VAL A 22 -6.99 0.56 11.62
CA VAL A 22 -6.91 0.93 13.04
C VAL A 22 -8.08 1.82 13.45
N TYR A 23 -8.47 2.79 12.61
CA TYR A 23 -9.65 3.62 12.88
C TYR A 23 -10.95 2.83 12.91
N GLU A 24 -11.08 1.84 12.03
CA GLU A 24 -12.21 0.91 11.99
C GLU A 24 -12.26 0.05 13.26
N MET A 25 -11.13 -0.54 13.66
CA MET A 25 -11.03 -1.31 14.91
C MET A 25 -11.30 -0.45 16.16
N ALA A 26 -10.95 0.84 16.13
CA ALA A 26 -11.25 1.80 17.18
C ALA A 26 -12.72 2.28 17.19
N GLY A 27 -13.56 1.82 16.26
CA GLY A 27 -14.98 2.17 16.19
C GLY A 27 -15.25 3.59 15.68
N THR A 28 -14.30 4.18 14.95
CA THR A 28 -14.41 5.55 14.43
C THR A 28 -15.50 5.63 13.36
N LYS A 29 -16.47 6.54 13.54
CA LYS A 29 -17.60 6.72 12.59
C LYS A 29 -17.57 8.04 11.81
N THR A 30 -16.69 8.96 12.19
CA THR A 30 -16.65 10.32 11.63
C THR A 30 -15.24 10.69 11.16
N GLN A 31 -15.14 11.55 10.15
CA GLN A 31 -13.85 12.05 9.63
C GLN A 31 -13.12 13.01 10.59
N LEU A 32 -13.77 13.42 11.68
CA LEU A 32 -13.18 14.24 12.73
C LEU A 32 -11.91 13.60 13.32
N ALA A 33 -11.86 12.27 13.42
CA ALA A 33 -10.68 11.56 13.91
C ALA A 33 -9.42 11.84 13.05
N THR A 34 -9.58 11.98 11.74
CA THR A 34 -8.48 12.30 10.83
C THR A 34 -7.97 13.72 11.06
N ILE A 35 -8.87 14.68 11.36
CA ILE A 35 -8.49 16.06 11.71
C ILE A 35 -7.67 16.08 12.99
N PHE A 36 -8.16 15.43 14.06
CA PHE A 36 -7.43 15.31 15.33
C PHE A 36 -6.07 14.64 15.14
N SER A 37 -6.01 13.55 14.37
CA SER A 37 -4.74 12.85 14.09
C SER A 37 -3.76 13.72 13.32
N SER A 38 -4.23 14.59 12.42
CA SER A 38 -3.38 15.47 11.61
C SER A 38 -2.81 16.62 12.45
N ILE A 39 -3.63 17.20 13.33
CA ILE A 39 -3.18 18.23 14.29
C ILE A 39 -2.17 17.64 15.28
N LEU A 40 -2.41 16.42 15.78
CA LEU A 40 -1.49 15.73 16.66
C LEU A 40 -0.15 15.47 15.96
N LEU A 41 -0.17 14.96 14.73
CA LEU A 41 1.05 14.76 13.93
C LEU A 41 1.82 16.06 13.72
N LEU A 42 1.14 17.16 13.40
CA LEU A 42 1.77 18.47 13.24
C LEU A 42 2.46 18.92 14.54
N SER A 43 1.78 18.75 15.68
CA SER A 43 2.35 19.07 17.00
C SER A 43 3.57 18.21 17.31
N VAL A 44 3.50 16.90 17.06
CA VAL A 44 4.64 15.98 17.28
C VAL A 44 5.83 16.37 16.41
N ILE A 45 5.62 16.73 15.15
CA ILE A 45 6.73 17.15 14.27
C ILE A 45 7.38 18.43 14.79
N PHE A 46 6.61 19.41 15.28
CA PHE A 46 7.14 20.68 15.77
C PHE A 46 7.92 20.55 17.08
N TYR A 47 7.42 19.75 18.03
CA TYR A 47 8.04 19.59 19.35
C TYR A 47 9.05 18.45 19.45
N ILE A 48 8.75 17.29 18.85
CA ILE A 48 9.55 16.06 18.91
C ILE A 48 10.48 15.91 17.68
N GLY A 49 10.31 16.72 16.63
CA GLY A 49 11.17 16.74 15.44
C GLY A 49 12.68 16.59 15.71
N PRO A 50 13.30 17.41 16.60
CA PRO A 50 14.74 17.29 16.87
C PRO A 50 15.15 16.00 17.58
N PHE A 51 14.23 15.33 18.29
CA PHE A 51 14.49 14.02 18.90
C PHE A 51 14.42 12.89 17.88
N ILE A 52 13.69 13.05 16.77
CA ILE A 52 13.63 12.05 15.70
C ILE A 52 14.91 12.08 14.85
N GLU A 53 15.61 13.20 14.77
CA GLU A 53 16.85 13.31 13.98
C GLU A 53 17.97 12.40 14.53
N VAL A 54 18.02 12.20 15.85
CA VAL A 54 18.99 11.29 16.49
C VAL A 54 18.59 9.82 16.43
N LEU A 55 17.40 9.47 15.90
CA LEU A 55 16.96 8.09 15.82
C LEU A 55 17.77 7.32 14.77
N PRO A 56 18.39 6.18 15.12
CA PRO A 56 19.06 5.33 14.16
C PRO A 56 18.12 4.85 13.05
N THR A 57 18.61 4.87 11.81
CA THR A 57 17.89 4.37 10.63
C THR A 57 17.41 2.92 10.78
N CYS A 58 18.09 2.12 11.62
CA CYS A 58 17.69 0.77 11.98
C CYS A 58 16.25 0.68 12.51
N PHE A 59 15.81 1.63 13.35
CA PHE A 59 14.44 1.62 13.88
C PHE A 59 13.41 1.89 12.78
N LEU A 60 13.70 2.82 11.87
CA LEU A 60 12.83 3.11 10.73
C LEU A 60 12.70 1.89 9.81
N SER A 61 13.80 1.20 9.52
CA SER A 61 13.78 -0.05 8.73
C SER A 61 12.93 -1.13 9.40
N CYS A 62 13.06 -1.32 10.72
CA CYS A 62 12.25 -2.27 11.47
C CYS A 62 10.75 -1.96 11.35
N ILE A 63 10.36 -0.69 11.48
CA ILE A 63 8.95 -0.25 11.34
C ILE A 63 8.43 -0.56 9.94
N ILE A 64 9.22 -0.31 8.88
CA ILE A 64 8.84 -0.62 7.49
C ILE A 64 8.66 -2.13 7.31
N ILE A 65 9.57 -2.98 7.82
CA ILE A 65 9.45 -4.44 7.73
C ILE A 65 8.18 -4.94 8.41
N VAL A 66 7.86 -4.41 9.60
CA VAL A 66 6.62 -4.75 10.32
C VAL A 66 5.38 -4.31 9.53
N ALA A 67 5.41 -3.13 8.90
CA ALA A 67 4.33 -2.66 8.04
C ALA A 67 4.12 -3.56 6.81
N LEU A 68 5.20 -4.04 6.20
CA LEU A 68 5.15 -4.94 5.04
C LEU A 68 4.69 -6.36 5.38
N LYS A 69 4.79 -6.78 6.65
CA LYS A 69 4.35 -8.12 7.11
C LYS A 69 2.91 -8.42 6.70
N GLY A 70 2.02 -7.43 6.75
CA GLY A 70 0.62 -7.56 6.33
C GLY A 70 0.47 -7.89 4.84
N MET A 71 1.26 -7.24 3.98
CA MET A 71 1.29 -7.54 2.54
C MET A 71 1.89 -8.93 2.27
N PHE A 72 3.01 -9.26 2.90
CA PHE A 72 3.64 -10.59 2.72
C PHE A 72 2.72 -11.74 3.16
N MET A 73 1.84 -11.52 4.14
CA MET A 73 0.86 -12.52 4.56
C MET A 73 -0.14 -12.87 3.44
N GLN A 74 -0.38 -11.96 2.47
CA GLN A 74 -1.22 -12.25 1.30
C GLN A 74 -0.57 -13.29 0.38
N LEU A 75 0.76 -13.39 0.31
CA LEU A 75 1.46 -14.41 -0.48
C LEU A 75 1.14 -15.84 0.01
N ARG A 76 0.81 -16.02 1.29
CA ARG A 76 0.37 -17.33 1.82
C ARG A 76 -0.95 -17.80 1.22
N LYS A 77 -1.72 -16.92 0.57
CA LYS A 77 -2.97 -17.27 -0.12
C LYS A 77 -2.75 -17.79 -1.55
N ILE A 78 -1.55 -17.66 -2.11
CA ILE A 78 -1.20 -18.19 -3.45
C ILE A 78 -1.53 -19.69 -3.64
N PRO A 79 -1.16 -20.61 -2.72
CA PRO A 79 -1.47 -22.04 -2.89
C PRO A 79 -2.97 -22.33 -2.88
N ILE A 80 -3.76 -21.50 -2.18
CA ILE A 80 -5.22 -21.60 -2.15
C ILE A 80 -5.79 -21.08 -3.49
N LEU A 81 -5.26 -19.96 -3.99
CA LEU A 81 -5.66 -19.39 -5.27
C LEU A 81 -5.39 -20.35 -6.43
N TRP A 82 -4.26 -21.06 -6.41
CA TRP A 82 -3.92 -22.08 -7.40
C TRP A 82 -4.94 -23.23 -7.46
N LYS A 83 -5.52 -23.61 -6.31
CA LYS A 83 -6.55 -24.67 -6.25
C LYS A 83 -7.92 -24.19 -6.77
N CYS A 84 -8.25 -22.90 -6.63
CA CYS A 84 -9.51 -22.34 -7.14
C CYS A 84 -9.43 -21.99 -8.63
N SER A 85 -8.46 -21.17 -9.03
CA SER A 85 -8.36 -20.63 -10.39
C SER A 85 -6.91 -20.49 -10.83
N LYS A 86 -6.48 -21.40 -11.72
CA LYS A 86 -5.17 -21.33 -12.39
C LYS A 86 -4.91 -20.00 -13.13
N PRO A 87 -5.85 -19.40 -13.91
CA PRO A 87 -5.57 -18.17 -14.64
C PRO A 87 -5.29 -16.98 -13.72
N ASP A 88 -6.06 -16.80 -12.66
CA ASP A 88 -5.86 -15.73 -11.68
C ASP A 88 -4.51 -15.82 -10.96
N CYS A 89 -4.06 -17.05 -10.68
CA CYS A 89 -2.75 -17.26 -10.06
C CYS A 89 -1.59 -16.90 -11.01
N VAL A 90 -1.72 -17.20 -12.31
CA VAL A 90 -0.72 -16.80 -13.32
C VAL A 90 -0.64 -15.28 -13.43
N ILE A 91 -1.76 -14.57 -13.49
CA ILE A 91 -1.78 -13.09 -13.52
C ILE A 91 -1.04 -12.53 -12.30
N PHE A 92 -1.33 -13.07 -11.11
CA PHE A 92 -0.69 -12.64 -9.87
C PHE A 92 0.83 -12.81 -9.91
N ILE A 93 1.31 -13.99 -10.30
CA ILE A 93 2.75 -14.29 -10.35
C ILE A 93 3.45 -13.42 -11.38
N VAL A 94 2.88 -13.29 -12.58
CA VAL A 94 3.45 -12.47 -13.66
C VAL A 94 3.53 -11.01 -13.24
N THR A 95 2.46 -10.46 -12.66
CA THR A 95 2.44 -9.07 -12.19
C THR A 95 3.46 -8.85 -11.07
N PHE A 96 3.53 -9.76 -10.10
CA PHE A 96 4.48 -9.69 -8.99
C PHE A 96 5.93 -9.71 -9.49
N LEU A 97 6.25 -10.66 -10.38
CA LEU A 97 7.60 -10.78 -10.93
C LEU A 97 7.97 -9.55 -11.78
N ALA A 98 7.03 -9.05 -12.58
CA ALA A 98 7.21 -7.84 -13.36
C ALA A 98 7.49 -6.61 -12.47
N THR A 99 6.73 -6.44 -11.38
CA THR A 99 6.96 -5.32 -10.44
C THR A 99 8.30 -5.40 -9.71
N VAL A 100 8.77 -6.61 -9.38
CA VAL A 100 10.06 -6.81 -8.68
C VAL A 100 11.25 -6.56 -9.61
N ILE A 101 11.13 -6.90 -10.89
CA ILE A 101 12.23 -6.75 -11.86
C ILE A 101 12.29 -5.35 -12.45
N PHE A 102 11.14 -4.72 -12.77
CA PHE A 102 11.08 -3.50 -13.58
C PHE A 102 10.69 -2.21 -12.84
N ASP A 103 10.18 -2.28 -11.61
CA ASP A 103 9.43 -1.24 -10.86
C ASP A 103 7.90 -1.35 -10.91
N VAL A 104 7.26 -0.66 -9.96
CA VAL A 104 5.81 -0.67 -9.71
C VAL A 104 5.02 -0.17 -10.93
N VAL A 105 5.45 0.93 -11.56
CA VAL A 105 4.72 1.53 -12.69
C VAL A 105 4.67 0.60 -13.92
N PRO A 106 5.82 0.14 -14.47
CA PRO A 106 5.79 -0.79 -15.59
C PRO A 106 5.19 -2.16 -15.20
N GLY A 107 5.47 -2.68 -14.00
CA GLY A 107 4.91 -3.95 -13.55
C GLY A 107 3.38 -3.93 -13.44
N LEU A 108 2.80 -2.83 -12.97
CA LEU A 108 1.34 -2.64 -12.95
C LEU A 108 0.76 -2.63 -14.37
N SER A 109 1.41 -1.93 -15.31
CA SER A 109 0.94 -1.87 -16.70
C SER A 109 0.89 -3.25 -17.36
N ILE A 110 1.92 -4.08 -17.13
CA ILE A 110 2.00 -5.46 -17.63
C ILE A 110 0.91 -6.31 -16.97
N GLY A 111 0.72 -6.17 -15.66
CA GLY A 111 -0.32 -6.91 -14.93
C GLY A 111 -1.74 -6.62 -15.44
N VAL A 112 -2.05 -5.35 -15.70
CA VAL A 112 -3.33 -4.94 -16.30
C VAL A 112 -3.50 -5.53 -17.70
N ALA A 113 -2.46 -5.46 -18.55
CA ALA A 113 -2.52 -6.03 -19.90
C ALA A 113 -2.81 -7.54 -19.88
N VAL A 114 -2.10 -8.30 -19.04
CA VAL A 114 -2.29 -9.75 -18.89
C VAL A 114 -3.67 -10.07 -18.30
N GLY A 115 -4.15 -9.28 -17.34
CA GLY A 115 -5.49 -9.40 -16.78
C GLY A 115 -6.58 -9.23 -17.84
N VAL A 116 -6.50 -8.18 -18.66
CA VAL A 116 -7.45 -7.92 -19.75
C VAL A 116 -7.43 -9.06 -20.78
N LEU A 117 -6.26 -9.50 -21.22
CA LEU A 117 -6.13 -10.62 -22.16
C LEU A 117 -6.75 -11.92 -21.62
N THR A 118 -6.58 -12.18 -20.33
CA THR A 118 -7.13 -13.37 -19.68
C THR A 118 -8.66 -13.34 -19.63
N VAL A 119 -9.25 -12.16 -19.37
CA VAL A 119 -10.72 -11.99 -19.39
C VAL A 119 -11.26 -12.17 -20.80
N LEU A 120 -10.60 -11.61 -21.81
CA LEU A 120 -11.00 -11.77 -23.21
C LEU A 120 -10.98 -13.24 -23.65
N HIS A 121 -9.91 -13.97 -23.34
CA HIS A 121 -9.84 -15.41 -23.62
C HIS A 121 -10.91 -16.23 -22.89
N ARG A 122 -11.34 -15.79 -21.70
CA ARG A 122 -12.43 -16.45 -20.97
C ARG A 122 -13.81 -16.19 -21.59
N MET A 123 -14.01 -15.01 -22.18
CA MET A 123 -15.28 -14.63 -22.82
C MET A 123 -15.45 -15.23 -24.23
N GLN A 124 -14.35 -15.49 -24.93
CA GLN A 124 -14.36 -16.09 -26.27
C GLN A 124 -14.54 -17.62 -26.26
N LYS A 125 -14.59 -18.25 -25.09
CA LYS A 125 -14.71 -19.71 -24.91
C LYS A 125 -16.03 -20.05 -24.23
#